data_AF-A0A091AGK2-F1
#
_entry.id   AF-A0A091AGK2-F1
#
_cell.length_a   1.000
_cell.length_b   1.000
_cell.length_c   1.000
_cell.angle_alpha   90.00
_cell.angle_beta   90.00
_cell.angle_gamma   90.00
#
_symmetry.space_group_name_H-M   'P 1'
#
loop_
_entity.id
_entity.type
_entity.pdbx_description
1 polymer ?
#
loop_
_entity_poly.entity_id
_entity_poly.type
_entity_poly.pdbx_seq_one_letter_code
_entity_poly.pdbx_strand_id
1 'polypeptide(L)'
;MAIVFLYVITADASKPASVDAGKALEKIPGSVLGTISMKGKMTLWWILENIYGETGKEITQQFTAANPQLKSSGNTQGVVIQVPLLRDKARPVKQDTVIVALDKSKNLEAVYHEFINVKDRANMPQLLLLSLLNRREGRQFLIALNQKFTTVQEAQAAVNRLPLEFAAKAQVLSKWDADTVLFNRKYALEKKSNEQ
;
A
#
# COMPACT_ATOMS: atom_id res chain seq x y z
N MET A 1 -62.09 10.46 -17.30
CA MET A 1 -60.75 10.50 -17.93
C MET A 1 -59.73 10.79 -16.84
N ALA A 2 -58.93 9.79 -16.45
CA ALA A 2 -57.93 9.92 -15.39
C ALA A 2 -56.54 9.96 -16.02
N ILE A 3 -55.77 11.00 -15.70
CA ILE A 3 -54.40 11.23 -16.16
C ILE A 3 -53.47 10.38 -15.28
N VAL A 4 -52.79 9.42 -15.89
CA VAL A 4 -51.76 8.59 -15.23
C VAL A 4 -50.43 9.32 -15.36
N PHE A 5 -49.87 9.77 -14.24
CA PHE A 5 -48.50 10.29 -14.16
C PHE A 5 -47.51 9.12 -14.19
N LEU A 6 -46.67 9.07 -15.23
CA LEU A 6 -45.56 8.14 -15.35
C LEU A 6 -44.36 8.71 -14.58
N TYR A 7 -44.01 8.13 -13.43
CA TYR A 7 -42.77 8.45 -12.72
C TYR A 7 -41.62 7.68 -13.39
N VAL A 8 -40.73 8.39 -14.07
CA VAL A 8 -39.44 7.86 -14.54
C VAL A 8 -38.49 7.85 -13.34
N ILE A 9 -38.22 6.68 -12.77
CA ILE A 9 -37.12 6.52 -11.81
C ILE A 9 -35.82 6.41 -12.61
N THR A 10 -35.04 7.48 -12.63
CA THR A 10 -33.63 7.45 -13.02
C THR A 10 -32.87 6.63 -11.99
N ALA A 11 -32.37 5.45 -12.39
CA ALA A 11 -31.44 4.68 -11.58
C ALA A 11 -30.09 5.42 -11.54
N ASP A 12 -29.83 6.06 -10.40
CA ASP A 12 -28.56 6.66 -10.03
C ASP A 12 -27.50 5.54 -9.91
N ALA A 13 -26.61 5.45 -10.89
CA ALA A 13 -25.48 4.54 -10.88
C ALA A 13 -24.31 5.13 -10.08
N SER A 14 -24.52 5.37 -8.78
CA SER A 14 -23.45 5.69 -7.83
C SER A 14 -23.39 4.62 -6.73
N LYS A 15 -23.09 3.37 -7.13
CA LYS A 15 -22.73 2.31 -6.18
C LYS A 15 -21.36 2.68 -5.58
N PRO A 16 -21.22 2.92 -4.26
CA PRO A 16 -19.99 3.44 -3.72
C PRO A 16 -18.92 2.34 -3.74
N ALA A 17 -17.80 2.61 -4.40
CA ALA A 17 -16.62 1.75 -4.52
C ALA A 17 -16.11 1.22 -3.15
N SER A 18 -16.50 1.83 -2.05
CA SER A 18 -16.18 1.43 -0.67
C SER A 18 -16.86 0.12 -0.23
N VAL A 19 -18.03 -0.25 -0.78
CA VAL A 19 -18.79 -1.44 -0.34
C VAL A 19 -18.23 -2.73 -0.95
N ASP A 20 -17.66 -2.65 -2.17
CA ASP A 20 -17.10 -3.82 -2.86
C ASP A 20 -15.69 -4.18 -2.35
N ALA A 21 -14.86 -3.18 -2.00
CA ALA A 21 -13.53 -3.42 -1.42
C ALA A 21 -13.61 -4.11 -0.05
N GLY A 22 -14.57 -3.72 0.80
CA GLY A 22 -14.82 -4.35 2.10
C GLY A 22 -15.26 -5.82 1.98
N LYS A 23 -16.17 -6.13 1.05
CA LYS A 23 -16.61 -7.50 0.76
C LYS A 23 -15.55 -8.37 0.10
N ALA A 24 -14.68 -7.79 -0.73
CA ALA A 24 -13.60 -8.54 -1.36
C ALA A 24 -12.55 -9.01 -0.36
N LEU A 25 -12.30 -8.20 0.68
CA LEU A 25 -11.37 -8.54 1.74
C LEU A 25 -11.90 -9.69 2.62
N GLU A 26 -13.19 -9.74 2.95
CA GLU A 26 -13.80 -10.76 3.85
C GLU A 26 -13.42 -12.20 3.49
N LYS A 27 -13.18 -12.48 2.20
CA LYS A 27 -12.87 -13.82 1.71
C LYS A 27 -11.39 -14.19 1.70
N ILE A 28 -10.48 -13.24 1.99
CA ILE A 28 -9.05 -13.54 2.04
C ILE A 28 -8.71 -14.01 3.46
N PRO A 29 -8.34 -15.29 3.65
CA PRO A 29 -8.03 -15.83 4.96
C PRO A 29 -6.72 -15.22 5.48
N GLY A 30 -6.75 -14.85 6.77
CA GLY A 30 -5.58 -14.35 7.49
C GLY A 30 -5.80 -12.96 8.10
N SER A 31 -5.21 -12.79 9.28
CA SER A 31 -5.17 -11.54 10.05
C SER A 31 -3.83 -10.81 9.92
N VAL A 32 -2.96 -11.26 9.02
CA VAL A 32 -1.55 -10.83 8.91
C VAL A 32 -1.20 -10.57 7.45
N LEU A 33 -0.53 -9.44 7.18
CA LEU A 33 0.08 -9.12 5.89
C LEU A 33 1.36 -9.95 5.67
N GLY A 34 2.21 -10.01 6.68
CA GLY A 34 3.41 -10.83 6.66
C GLY A 34 4.17 -10.71 7.97
N THR A 35 5.40 -11.19 7.98
CA THR A 35 6.30 -11.10 9.13
C THR A 35 7.54 -10.31 8.76
N ILE A 36 8.17 -9.68 9.75
CA ILE A 36 9.46 -9.00 9.61
C ILE A 36 10.32 -9.39 10.81
N SER A 37 11.58 -9.76 10.58
CA SER A 37 12.53 -9.87 11.69
C SER A 37 13.14 -8.51 11.98
N MET A 38 13.03 -8.06 13.23
CA MET A 38 13.64 -6.82 13.67
C MET A 38 15.17 -6.93 13.67
N LYS A 39 15.84 -6.02 12.96
CA LYS A 39 17.30 -5.97 12.84
C LYS A 39 17.82 -4.58 13.22
N GLY A 40 18.93 -4.53 13.96
CA GLY A 40 19.60 -3.28 14.32
C GLY A 40 18.68 -2.28 15.01
N LYS A 41 18.70 -1.02 14.52
CA LYS A 41 17.95 0.11 15.10
C LYS A 41 16.50 0.25 14.59
N MET A 42 15.91 -0.80 14.03
CA MET A 42 14.51 -0.75 13.61
C MET A 42 13.60 -0.47 14.80
N THR A 43 12.64 0.42 14.62
CA THR A 43 11.59 0.68 15.61
C THR A 43 10.23 0.34 15.04
N LEU A 44 9.28 0.04 15.92
CA LEU A 44 7.89 -0.15 15.55
C LEU A 44 7.33 1.06 14.77
N TRP A 45 7.70 2.27 15.19
CA TRP A 45 7.28 3.51 14.54
C TRP A 45 7.69 3.55 13.06
N TRP A 46 8.95 3.22 12.74
CA TRP A 46 9.41 3.15 11.35
C TRP A 46 8.66 2.11 10.52
N ILE A 47 8.35 0.96 11.11
CA ILE A 47 7.64 -0.12 10.41
C ILE A 47 6.21 0.31 10.07
N LEU A 48 5.52 0.91 11.02
CA LEU A 48 4.18 1.48 10.83
C LEU A 48 4.19 2.57 9.74
N GLU A 49 5.13 3.51 9.84
CA GLU A 49 5.31 4.61 8.90
C GLU A 49 5.62 4.12 7.47
N ASN A 50 6.41 3.05 7.33
CA ASN A 50 6.80 2.51 6.03
C ASN A 50 5.69 1.67 5.38
N ILE A 51 4.97 0.86 6.16
CA ILE A 51 3.96 -0.08 5.63
C ILE A 51 2.61 0.61 5.43
N TYR A 52 2.16 1.38 6.42
CA TYR A 52 0.84 2.00 6.42
C TYR A 52 0.88 3.49 6.13
N GLY A 53 2.05 4.14 6.19
CA GLY A 53 2.13 5.58 6.02
C GLY A 53 1.48 6.36 7.17
N GLU A 54 1.26 5.73 8.32
CA GLU A 54 0.60 6.32 9.48
C GLU A 54 1.06 5.64 10.79
N THR A 55 1.20 6.44 11.85
CA THR A 55 1.68 6.01 13.18
C THR A 55 0.70 6.38 14.31
N GLY A 56 -0.59 6.52 13.99
CA GLY A 56 -1.64 6.88 14.95
C GLY A 56 -1.82 5.91 16.13
N LYS A 57 -2.54 6.36 17.16
CA LYS A 57 -2.78 5.57 18.39
C LYS A 57 -3.49 4.25 18.09
N GLU A 58 -4.53 4.29 17.25
CA GLU A 58 -5.32 3.11 16.89
C GLU A 58 -4.47 2.04 16.19
N ILE A 59 -3.71 2.44 15.17
CA ILE A 59 -2.86 1.51 14.43
C ILE A 59 -1.75 0.91 15.30
N THR A 60 -1.18 1.74 16.18
CA THR A 60 -0.16 1.31 17.14
C THR A 60 -0.73 0.30 18.13
N GLN A 61 -1.96 0.51 18.62
CA GLN A 61 -2.64 -0.43 19.53
C GLN A 61 -2.91 -1.78 18.85
N GLN A 62 -3.45 -1.76 17.63
CA GLN A 62 -3.71 -3.00 16.87
C GLN A 62 -2.41 -3.76 16.58
N PHE A 63 -1.33 -3.06 16.21
CA PHE A 63 -0.03 -3.67 15.97
C PHE A 63 0.57 -4.27 17.25
N THR A 64 0.46 -3.55 18.38
CA THR A 64 0.96 -4.02 19.67
C THR A 64 0.15 -5.22 20.19
N ALA A 65 -1.17 -5.25 19.93
CA ALA A 65 -2.02 -6.39 20.27
C ALA A 65 -1.64 -7.65 19.47
N ALA A 66 -1.25 -7.49 18.19
CA ALA A 66 -0.72 -8.59 17.37
C ALA A 66 0.69 -9.03 17.76
N ASN A 67 1.42 -8.21 18.54
CA ASN A 67 2.81 -8.45 18.93
C ASN A 67 3.05 -8.23 20.44
N PRO A 68 2.40 -9.02 21.31
CA PRO A 68 2.53 -8.87 22.75
C PRO A 68 3.98 -9.01 23.24
N GLN A 69 4.82 -9.78 22.52
CA GLN A 69 6.23 -9.99 22.83
C GLN A 69 7.06 -8.70 22.85
N LEU A 70 6.64 -7.65 22.12
CA LEU A 70 7.33 -6.36 22.11
C LEU A 70 7.21 -5.59 23.42
N LYS A 71 6.21 -5.90 24.27
CA LYS A 71 6.05 -5.26 25.59
C LYS A 71 7.04 -5.77 26.63
N SER A 72 7.51 -7.01 26.46
CA SER A 72 8.35 -7.69 27.45
C SER A 72 9.84 -7.64 27.10
N SER A 73 10.19 -7.27 25.86
CA SER A 73 11.57 -7.25 25.38
C SER A 73 12.19 -5.87 25.49
N GLY A 74 13.16 -5.68 26.39
CA GLY A 74 14.01 -4.47 26.43
C GLY A 74 14.94 -4.36 25.21
N ASN A 75 15.18 -5.48 24.51
CA ASN A 75 15.90 -5.55 23.24
C ASN A 75 15.03 -6.28 22.21
N THR A 76 14.66 -5.60 21.12
CA THR A 76 13.80 -6.13 20.06
C THR A 76 14.58 -6.80 18.93
N GLN A 77 15.91 -6.83 18.99
CA GLN A 77 16.73 -7.46 17.96
C GLN A 77 16.44 -8.96 17.83
N GLY A 78 16.23 -9.44 16.60
CA GLY A 78 15.91 -10.83 16.31
C GLY A 78 14.45 -11.22 16.58
N VAL A 79 13.65 -10.32 17.16
CA VAL A 79 12.21 -10.58 17.35
C VAL A 79 11.52 -10.57 15.98
N VAL A 80 10.80 -11.65 15.69
CA VAL A 80 9.90 -11.72 14.55
C VAL A 80 8.58 -11.04 14.94
N ILE A 81 8.22 -10.00 14.20
CA ILE A 81 6.95 -9.30 14.37
C ILE A 81 5.98 -9.70 13.27
N GLN A 82 4.71 -9.84 13.64
CA GLN A 82 3.60 -10.01 12.72
C GLN A 82 3.07 -8.63 12.32
N VAL A 83 3.01 -8.36 11.04
CA VAL A 83 2.39 -7.15 10.51
C VAL A 83 0.90 -7.45 10.30
N PRO A 84 0.00 -6.87 11.11
CA PRO A 84 -1.42 -7.21 11.04
C PRO A 84 -2.05 -6.84 9.69
N LEU A 85 -3.18 -7.43 9.35
CA LEU A 85 -3.96 -7.02 8.18
C LEU A 85 -5.06 -6.05 8.64
N LEU A 86 -4.81 -4.75 8.48
CA LEU A 86 -5.71 -3.69 8.93
C LEU A 86 -6.70 -3.32 7.85
N ARG A 87 -7.83 -4.03 7.82
CA ARG A 87 -8.84 -3.93 6.76
C ARG A 87 -9.49 -2.55 6.69
N ASP A 88 -9.66 -1.89 7.84
CA ASP A 88 -10.16 -0.53 7.96
C ASP A 88 -9.22 0.52 7.32
N LYS A 89 -7.94 0.17 7.13
CA LYS A 89 -6.94 1.02 6.46
C LYS A 89 -6.78 0.71 4.97
N ALA A 90 -7.45 -0.33 4.46
CA ALA A 90 -7.39 -0.70 3.05
C ALA A 90 -8.11 0.34 2.17
N ARG A 91 -7.47 0.71 1.05
CA ARG A 91 -8.00 1.67 0.07
C ARG A 91 -8.06 1.02 -1.30
N PRO A 92 -9.19 1.08 -2.02
CA PRO A 92 -9.26 0.56 -3.38
C PRO A 92 -8.30 1.31 -4.30
N VAL A 93 -7.60 0.57 -5.15
CA VAL A 93 -6.79 1.14 -6.23
C VAL A 93 -7.72 1.55 -7.36
N LYS A 94 -7.63 2.80 -7.83
CA LYS A 94 -8.44 3.25 -8.97
C LYS A 94 -7.91 2.62 -10.26
N GLN A 95 -8.81 2.33 -11.20
CA GLN A 95 -8.47 1.64 -12.46
C GLN A 95 -7.48 2.43 -13.34
N ASP A 96 -7.46 3.76 -13.22
CA ASP A 96 -6.57 4.69 -13.92
C ASP A 96 -5.23 4.93 -13.20
N THR A 97 -5.02 4.30 -12.04
CA THR A 97 -3.79 4.48 -11.26
C THR A 97 -2.59 3.90 -12.01
N VAL A 98 -1.50 4.65 -12.12
CA VAL A 98 -0.23 4.16 -12.67
C VAL A 98 0.85 4.21 -11.60
N ILE A 99 1.49 3.06 -11.34
CA ILE A 99 2.57 2.88 -10.36
C ILE A 99 3.84 2.44 -11.07
N VAL A 100 4.97 3.06 -10.72
CA VAL A 100 6.30 2.52 -11.06
C VAL A 100 6.81 1.72 -9.86
N ALA A 101 6.90 0.41 -10.01
CA ALA A 101 7.49 -0.49 -9.03
C ALA A 101 8.94 -0.78 -9.39
N LEU A 102 9.88 -0.54 -8.48
CA LEU A 102 11.30 -0.89 -8.64
C LEU A 102 11.57 -2.36 -8.32
N ASP A 103 10.77 -2.91 -7.41
CA ASP A 103 10.80 -4.33 -7.05
C ASP A 103 9.40 -4.79 -6.63
N LYS A 104 9.10 -6.08 -6.81
CA LYS A 104 7.82 -6.72 -6.52
C LYS A 104 8.06 -8.11 -5.92
N SER A 105 7.48 -8.36 -4.75
CA SER A 105 7.63 -9.64 -4.04
C SER A 105 6.34 -10.09 -3.35
N LYS A 106 6.24 -11.40 -3.10
CA LYS A 106 5.23 -12.02 -2.22
C LYS A 106 5.70 -12.12 -0.76
N ASN A 107 6.98 -11.87 -0.49
CA ASN A 107 7.58 -11.96 0.83
C ASN A 107 7.81 -10.54 1.39
N LEU A 108 7.05 -10.18 2.43
CA LEU A 108 7.13 -8.87 3.09
C LEU A 108 8.52 -8.59 3.67
N GLU A 109 9.13 -9.55 4.37
CA GLU A 109 10.42 -9.37 5.02
C GLU A 109 11.51 -9.03 4.00
N ALA A 110 11.57 -9.80 2.92
CA ALA A 110 12.58 -9.62 1.88
C ALA A 110 12.50 -8.22 1.25
N VAL A 111 11.30 -7.80 0.83
CA VAL A 111 11.13 -6.49 0.20
C VAL A 111 11.27 -5.33 1.20
N TYR A 112 10.90 -5.54 2.48
CA TYR A 112 11.07 -4.52 3.51
C TYR A 112 12.54 -4.26 3.78
N HIS A 113 13.35 -5.31 3.87
CA HIS A 113 14.80 -5.19 4.01
C HIS A 113 15.47 -4.59 2.78
N GLU A 114 15.01 -4.90 1.58
CA GLU A 114 15.49 -4.21 0.39
C GLU A 114 15.12 -2.72 0.43
N PHE A 115 13.86 -2.40 0.76
CA PHE A 115 13.36 -1.02 0.85
C PHE A 115 14.21 -0.14 1.79
N ILE A 116 14.50 -0.59 3.01
CA ILE A 116 15.33 0.17 3.95
C ILE A 116 16.77 0.37 3.43
N ASN A 117 17.29 -0.55 2.62
CA ASN A 117 18.66 -0.48 2.10
C ASN A 117 18.77 0.47 0.90
N VAL A 118 17.66 0.70 0.18
CA VAL A 118 17.65 1.53 -1.04
C VAL A 118 17.04 2.92 -0.83
N LYS A 119 16.11 3.09 0.11
CA LYS A 119 15.32 4.33 0.25
C LYS A 119 16.14 5.58 0.59
N ASP A 120 17.29 5.43 1.24
CA ASP A 120 18.15 6.54 1.68
C ASP A 120 19.44 6.65 0.84
N ARG A 121 19.56 5.88 -0.25
CA ARG A 121 20.72 5.98 -1.15
C ARG A 121 20.72 7.34 -1.85
N ALA A 122 21.92 7.89 -2.06
CA ALA A 122 22.09 9.12 -2.82
C ALA A 122 21.49 8.98 -4.23
N ASN A 123 20.86 10.05 -4.72
CA ASN A 123 20.22 10.12 -6.03
C ASN A 123 19.01 9.20 -6.23
N MET A 124 18.49 8.56 -5.17
CA MET A 124 17.21 7.87 -5.26
C MET A 124 16.04 8.85 -5.17
N PRO A 125 15.04 8.73 -6.05
CA PRO A 125 13.77 9.42 -5.86
C PRO A 125 13.11 8.94 -4.57
N GLN A 126 12.14 9.70 -4.05
CA GLN A 126 11.38 9.26 -2.87
C GLN A 126 10.66 7.94 -3.18
N LEU A 127 10.84 6.96 -2.29
CA LEU A 127 10.24 5.63 -2.42
C LEU A 127 9.17 5.39 -1.35
N LEU A 128 8.22 4.52 -1.67
CA LEU A 128 7.27 3.95 -0.72
C LEU A 128 7.32 2.43 -0.78
N LEU A 129 7.04 1.80 0.36
CA LEU A 129 6.67 0.40 0.41
C LEU A 129 5.15 0.29 0.33
N LEU A 130 4.63 -0.34 -0.73
CA LEU A 130 3.20 -0.55 -0.92
C LEU A 130 2.86 -2.00 -0.63
N SER A 131 1.90 -2.22 0.26
CA SER A 131 1.25 -3.53 0.44
C SER A 131 -0.02 -3.53 -0.39
N LEU A 132 -0.14 -4.49 -1.29
CA LEU A 132 -1.28 -4.71 -2.17
C LEU A 132 -1.94 -6.04 -1.86
N LEU A 133 -3.26 -6.08 -2.03
CA LEU A 133 -4.04 -7.29 -1.85
C LEU A 133 -5.17 -7.35 -2.87
N ASN A 134 -5.27 -8.48 -3.56
CA ASN A 134 -6.41 -8.85 -4.39
C ASN A 134 -6.63 -10.37 -4.31
N ARG A 135 -7.75 -10.86 -4.85
CA ARG A 135 -8.11 -12.29 -4.85
C ARG A 135 -7.26 -13.12 -5.80
N ARG A 136 -6.76 -12.52 -6.88
CA ARG A 136 -6.07 -13.24 -7.97
C ARG A 136 -4.61 -13.58 -7.61
N GLU A 137 -3.86 -12.59 -7.18
CA GLU A 137 -2.44 -12.70 -6.83
C GLU A 137 -2.21 -12.87 -5.33
N GLY A 138 -3.21 -12.58 -4.51
CA GLY A 138 -3.07 -12.55 -3.06
C GLY A 138 -2.31 -11.30 -2.60
N ARG A 139 -1.45 -11.48 -1.59
CA ARG A 139 -0.61 -10.40 -1.06
C ARG A 139 0.57 -10.14 -2.00
N GLN A 140 0.77 -8.88 -2.34
CA GLN A 140 1.88 -8.40 -3.15
C GLN A 140 2.49 -7.20 -2.43
N PHE A 141 3.81 -7.06 -2.50
CA PHE A 141 4.52 -5.95 -1.89
C PHE A 141 5.46 -5.32 -2.91
N LEU A 142 5.44 -3.99 -2.98
CA LEU A 142 6.17 -3.23 -3.98
C LEU A 142 7.08 -2.20 -3.31
N ILE A 143 8.31 -2.07 -3.81
CA ILE A 143 9.07 -0.82 -3.67
C ILE A 143 8.64 0.06 -4.83
N ALA A 144 7.96 1.16 -4.56
CA ALA A 144 7.39 2.03 -5.59
C ALA A 144 7.95 3.43 -5.52
N LEU A 145 7.97 4.12 -6.66
CA LEU A 145 8.20 5.57 -6.68
C LEU A 145 7.05 6.28 -5.97
N ASN A 146 7.37 7.21 -5.08
CA ASN A 146 6.40 8.10 -4.43
C ASN A 146 5.98 9.24 -5.38
N GLN A 147 5.42 8.87 -6.52
CA GLN A 147 5.00 9.80 -7.54
C GLN A 147 3.68 9.32 -8.16
N LYS A 148 2.79 10.25 -8.44
CA LYS A 148 1.58 10.00 -9.23
C LYS A 148 1.95 10.13 -10.70
N PHE A 149 1.50 9.18 -11.50
CA PHE A 149 1.64 9.21 -12.96
C PHE A 149 0.25 9.21 -13.55
N THR A 150 0.02 10.10 -14.51
CA THR A 150 -1.27 10.21 -15.22
C THR A 150 -1.32 9.25 -16.41
N THR A 151 -0.14 8.92 -16.94
CA THR A 151 0.00 8.08 -18.13
C THR A 151 1.14 7.08 -17.98
N VAL A 152 1.06 5.99 -18.75
CA VAL A 152 2.13 4.99 -18.84
C VAL A 152 3.40 5.60 -19.43
N GLN A 153 3.28 6.55 -20.35
CA GLN A 153 4.40 7.24 -20.98
C GLN A 153 5.18 8.10 -19.97
N GLU A 154 4.47 8.82 -19.11
CA GLU A 154 5.08 9.60 -18.02
C GLU A 154 5.82 8.70 -17.03
N ALA A 155 5.18 7.58 -16.65
CA ALA A 155 5.79 6.57 -15.79
C ALA A 155 7.06 5.97 -16.41
N GLN A 156 7.03 5.67 -17.71
CA GLN A 156 8.20 5.14 -18.42
C GLN A 156 9.33 6.18 -18.51
N ALA A 157 9.01 7.46 -18.71
CA ALA A 157 10.00 8.53 -18.68
C ALA A 157 10.67 8.65 -17.30
N ALA A 158 9.93 8.42 -16.21
CA ALA A 158 10.51 8.36 -14.87
C ALA A 158 11.42 7.15 -14.68
N VAL A 159 11.06 5.98 -15.22
CA VAL A 159 11.93 4.79 -15.23
C VAL A 159 13.28 5.08 -15.90
N ASN A 160 13.26 5.78 -17.03
CA ASN A 160 14.48 6.12 -17.77
C ASN A 160 15.43 7.09 -17.04
N ARG A 161 14.96 7.76 -15.97
CA ARG A 161 15.76 8.64 -15.12
C ARG A 161 16.35 7.95 -13.90
N LEU A 162 15.97 6.69 -13.66
CA LEU A 162 16.50 5.91 -12.55
C LEU A 162 17.95 5.49 -12.81
N PRO A 163 18.73 5.25 -11.74
CA PRO A 163 19.99 4.54 -11.87
C PRO A 163 19.78 3.20 -12.59
N LEU A 164 20.74 2.82 -13.43
CA LEU A 164 20.63 1.67 -14.35
C LEU A 164 20.21 0.38 -13.63
N GLU A 165 20.70 0.16 -12.41
CA GLU A 165 20.39 -1.02 -11.59
C GLU A 165 18.88 -1.15 -11.26
N PHE A 166 18.17 -0.03 -11.12
CA PHE A 166 16.74 0.02 -10.84
C PHE A 166 15.92 0.13 -12.11
N ALA A 167 16.38 0.88 -13.11
CA ALA A 167 15.70 1.00 -14.40
C ALA A 167 15.48 -0.37 -15.06
N ALA A 168 16.47 -1.26 -14.98
CA ALA A 168 16.41 -2.60 -15.56
C ALA A 168 15.36 -3.52 -14.92
N LYS A 169 14.99 -3.28 -13.66
CA LYS A 169 14.03 -4.09 -12.90
C LYS A 169 12.66 -3.42 -12.79
N ALA A 170 12.59 -2.13 -13.05
CA ALA A 170 11.39 -1.34 -12.85
C ALA A 170 10.25 -1.79 -13.77
N GLN A 171 9.05 -1.81 -13.21
CA GLN A 171 7.81 -2.20 -13.88
C GLN A 171 6.79 -1.08 -13.77
N VAL A 172 6.19 -0.72 -14.90
CA VAL A 172 5.03 0.18 -14.93
C VAL A 172 3.77 -0.66 -14.76
N LEU A 173 3.08 -0.51 -13.63
CA LEU A 173 1.85 -1.19 -13.28
C LEU A 173 0.67 -0.24 -13.50
N SER A 174 -0.22 -0.58 -14.44
CA SER A 174 -1.38 0.25 -14.82
C SER A 174 -2.67 -0.56 -15.02
N LYS A 175 -2.63 -1.87 -14.79
CA LYS A 175 -3.79 -2.76 -14.90
C LYS A 175 -4.07 -3.35 -13.54
N TRP A 176 -5.25 -3.05 -12.99
CA TRP A 176 -5.63 -3.43 -11.64
C TRP A 176 -6.89 -4.28 -11.67
N ASP A 177 -6.89 -5.38 -10.90
CA ASP A 177 -8.14 -6.10 -10.63
C ASP A 177 -9.07 -5.19 -9.81
N ALA A 178 -10.38 -5.26 -10.06
CA ALA A 178 -11.38 -4.40 -9.41
C ALA A 178 -11.38 -4.51 -7.88
N ASP A 179 -10.91 -5.62 -7.32
CA ASP A 179 -10.76 -5.85 -5.89
C ASP A 179 -9.36 -5.55 -5.33
N THR A 180 -8.48 -4.91 -6.11
CA THR A 180 -7.16 -4.54 -5.61
C THR A 180 -7.26 -3.42 -4.60
N VAL A 181 -6.69 -3.64 -3.42
CA VAL A 181 -6.56 -2.64 -2.36
C VAL A 181 -5.10 -2.41 -1.96
N LEU A 182 -4.81 -1.21 -1.47
CA LEU A 182 -3.52 -0.80 -0.90
C LEU A 182 -3.67 -0.40 0.57
N PHE A 183 -2.61 -0.54 1.35
CA PHE A 183 -2.63 -0.23 2.80
C PHE A 183 -1.82 1.01 3.20
N ASN A 184 -1.03 1.59 2.29
CA ASN A 184 -0.19 2.75 2.60
C ASN A 184 -0.92 4.07 2.32
N ARG A 185 -1.25 4.83 3.38
CA ARG A 185 -1.98 6.10 3.30
C ARG A 185 -1.22 7.20 2.59
N LYS A 186 0.12 7.16 2.55
CA LYS A 186 0.93 8.17 1.85
C LYS A 186 0.80 8.05 0.35
N TYR A 187 0.53 6.85 -0.15
CA TYR A 187 0.27 6.67 -1.56
C TYR A 187 -1.02 7.40 -1.94
N ALA A 188 -0.91 8.18 -3.01
CA ALA A 188 -1.97 9.04 -3.52
C ALA A 188 -2.41 10.22 -2.64
N LEU A 189 -1.66 10.58 -1.58
CA LEU A 189 -1.81 11.92 -1.01
C LEU A 189 -1.48 12.94 -2.11
N GLU A 190 -2.46 13.78 -2.44
CA GLU A 190 -2.13 15.05 -3.06
C GLU A 190 -1.17 15.73 -2.09
N LYS A 191 0.00 16.17 -2.57
CA LYS A 191 0.63 17.29 -1.89
C LYS A 191 -0.45 18.37 -1.88
N LYS A 192 -1.00 18.71 -0.72
CA LYS A 192 -1.45 20.08 -0.57
C LYS A 192 -0.18 20.88 -0.85
N SER A 193 -0.13 21.51 -2.03
CA SER A 193 0.70 22.69 -2.21
C SER A 193 0.31 23.60 -1.06
N ASN A 194 1.10 23.59 0.01
CA ASN A 194 1.24 24.79 0.79
C ASN A 194 2.05 25.71 -0.13
N GLU A 195 1.32 26.61 -0.78
CA GLU A 195 1.83 27.95 -1.02
C GLU A 195 2.59 28.42 0.22
N GLN A 196 3.87 28.71 0.05
CA GLN A 196 4.50 29.97 0.43
C GLN A 196 5.88 30.05 -0.24
#